data_AF-A0A933T5M7-F1
#
_entry.id   AF-A0A933T5M7-F1
#
_cell.length_a   1.000
_cell.length_b   1.000
_cell.length_c   1.000
_cell.angle_alpha   90.00
_cell.angle_beta   90.00
_cell.angle_gamma   90.00
#
_symmetry.space_group_name_H-M   'P 1'
#
loop_
_entity.id
_entity.type
_entity.pdbx_description
1 polymer ?
#
loop_
_entity_poly.entity_id
_entity_poly.type
_entity_poly.pdbx_seq_one_letter_code
_entity_poly.pdbx_strand_id
1 'polypeptide(L)'
;MDVVIVNEETHNILFAEIKASPLLTLPLRMEAEQMTDSEGTEITEHDGSLTISAIFNRQLDLFIPKITGNRWEEGIYTFGVRKDIEDKFWGYRAMIARLETDGTFLNDYYRFWSAALVKYHPKITESIYWLTNGCGSPTPRPVWWPKSKGGEGDGYESVSDSKTSVGMDRTDDIKKGIYQVLKLGSEGKPVSSKWSFKVGIVSNIHAARHFEEYLKSLKNLIWTHDETGHVKKAGDLKPDHPMFNLFDGIIALTEGHFRDEWLKQVFSFDEI
;
A
#
# COMPACT_ATOMS: atom_id res chain seq x y z
N MET A 1 -2.60 14.49 8.74
CA MET A 1 -1.17 14.82 8.53
C MET A 1 -0.39 13.72 9.20
N ASP A 2 0.22 12.88 8.38
CA ASP A 2 0.83 11.64 8.85
C ASP A 2 2.35 11.77 8.92
N VAL A 3 2.96 12.59 8.05
CA VAL A 3 4.41 12.81 8.04
C VAL A 3 4.78 14.25 7.69
N VAL A 4 5.88 14.71 8.29
CA VAL A 4 6.55 15.98 7.99
C VAL A 4 8.01 15.69 7.69
N ILE A 5 8.51 16.21 6.57
CA ILE A 5 9.92 16.11 6.18
C ILE A 5 10.48 17.52 6.10
N VAL A 6 11.56 17.78 6.84
CA VAL A 6 12.19 19.09 6.96
C VAL A 6 13.60 19.02 6.39
N ASN A 7 13.94 19.96 5.51
CA ASN A 7 15.31 20.20 5.06
C ASN A 7 15.71 21.61 5.49
N GLU A 8 16.49 21.70 6.57
CA GLU A 8 16.89 22.97 7.18
C GLU A 8 17.86 23.77 6.30
N GLU A 9 18.74 23.09 5.56
CA GLU A 9 19.74 23.72 4.70
C GLU A 9 19.08 24.51 3.56
N THR A 10 18.14 23.88 2.88
CA THR A 10 17.41 24.46 1.73
C THR A 10 16.11 25.17 2.15
N HIS A 11 15.79 25.17 3.44
CA HIS A 11 14.56 25.72 4.00
C HIS A 11 13.29 25.17 3.34
N ASN A 12 13.26 23.88 3.01
CA ASN A 12 12.07 23.21 2.47
C ASN A 12 11.35 22.40 3.57
N ILE A 13 10.03 22.38 3.51
CA ILE A 13 9.20 21.54 4.39
C ILE A 13 8.10 20.86 3.57
N LEU A 14 8.01 19.53 3.66
CA LEU A 14 6.94 18.74 3.09
C LEU A 14 5.97 18.30 4.19
N PHE A 15 4.71 18.63 4.01
CA PHE A 15 3.60 18.03 4.72
C PHE A 15 2.95 16.99 3.84
N ALA A 16 3.00 15.73 4.23
CA ALA A 16 2.43 14.66 3.44
C ALA A 16 1.39 13.83 4.20
N GLU A 17 0.39 13.42 3.45
CA GLU A 17 -0.59 12.43 3.87
C GLU A 17 -0.14 11.06 3.37
N ILE A 18 -0.11 10.06 4.26
CA ILE A 18 0.30 8.71 3.92
C ILE A 18 -0.93 7.91 3.50
N LYS A 19 -0.84 7.27 2.33
CA LYS A 19 -1.81 6.28 1.85
C LYS A 19 -1.05 5.04 1.43
N ALA A 20 -0.80 4.16 2.40
CA ALA A 20 -0.03 2.95 2.19
C ALA A 20 -0.83 1.72 2.59
N SER A 21 -0.90 0.75 1.68
CA SER A 21 -1.49 -0.57 1.90
C SER A 21 -0.61 -1.63 1.24
N PRO A 22 -0.38 -2.78 1.88
CA PRO A 22 0.54 -3.78 1.36
C PRO A 22 0.01 -4.42 0.08
N LEU A 23 0.91 -4.66 -0.89
CA LEU A 23 0.57 -5.44 -2.09
C LEU A 23 0.33 -6.91 -1.76
N LEU A 24 1.14 -7.45 -0.85
CA LEU A 24 1.18 -8.87 -0.54
C LEU A 24 0.79 -9.13 0.92
N THR A 25 0.11 -10.24 1.15
CA THR A 25 -0.08 -10.81 2.48
C THR A 25 0.62 -12.16 2.50
N LEU A 26 1.82 -12.20 3.08
CA LEU A 26 2.63 -13.42 3.12
C LEU A 26 2.12 -14.38 4.21
N PRO A 27 1.81 -15.64 3.87
CA PRO A 27 1.40 -16.62 4.86
C PRO A 27 2.55 -16.97 5.81
N LEU A 28 2.21 -17.17 7.08
CA LEU A 28 3.04 -17.89 8.02
C LEU A 28 2.70 -19.38 7.94
N ARG A 29 3.74 -20.21 7.92
CA ARG A 29 3.67 -21.67 7.93
C ARG A 29 4.21 -22.19 9.25
N MET A 30 3.59 -23.25 9.76
CA MET A 30 4.09 -24.01 10.90
C MET A 30 3.74 -25.48 10.71
N GLU A 31 4.43 -26.36 11.42
CA GLU A 31 4.02 -27.76 11.50
C GLU A 31 2.68 -27.87 12.23
N ALA A 32 1.72 -28.48 11.55
CA ALA A 32 0.43 -28.84 12.11
C ALA A 32 0.45 -30.31 12.53
N GLU A 33 -0.31 -30.63 13.57
CA GLU A 33 -0.57 -32.02 13.91
C GLU A 33 -1.42 -32.67 12.82
N GLN A 34 -1.23 -33.97 12.61
CA GLN A 34 -2.01 -34.75 11.66
C GLN A 34 -3.49 -34.66 12.05
N MET A 35 -4.34 -34.25 11.11
CA MET A 35 -5.77 -34.15 11.36
C MET A 35 -6.38 -35.55 11.31
N THR A 36 -6.93 -36.01 12.44
CA THR A 36 -7.64 -37.28 12.54
C THR A 36 -9.04 -37.10 13.09
N ASP A 37 -9.99 -37.93 12.67
CA ASP A 37 -11.31 -38.01 13.33
C ASP A 37 -11.22 -38.73 14.69
N SER A 38 -12.37 -38.89 15.36
CA SER A 38 -12.48 -39.59 16.65
C SER A 38 -12.07 -41.06 16.62
N GLU A 39 -11.94 -41.66 15.43
CA GLU A 39 -11.55 -43.05 15.22
C GLU A 39 -10.07 -43.17 14.80
N GLY A 40 -9.35 -42.04 14.69
CA GLY A 40 -7.94 -42.01 14.29
C GLY A 40 -7.73 -42.07 12.78
N THR A 41 -8.79 -41.91 11.98
CA THR A 41 -8.70 -41.86 10.52
C THR A 41 -8.24 -40.48 10.08
N GLU A 42 -7.29 -40.41 9.15
CA GLU A 42 -6.90 -39.14 8.54
C GLU A 42 -8.09 -38.43 7.90
N ILE A 43 -8.28 -37.16 8.26
CA ILE A 43 -9.28 -36.30 7.65
C ILE A 43 -8.60 -35.11 6.97
N THR A 44 -9.15 -34.69 5.83
CA THR A 44 -8.63 -33.56 5.05
C THR A 44 -9.30 -32.23 5.40
N GLU A 45 -10.41 -32.27 6.12
CA GLU A 45 -11.19 -31.10 6.54
C GLU A 45 -11.52 -31.24 8.02
N HIS A 46 -11.10 -30.27 8.83
CA HIS A 46 -11.46 -30.18 10.24
C HIS A 46 -12.05 -28.80 10.50
N ASP A 47 -13.23 -28.75 11.15
CA ASP A 47 -13.90 -27.52 11.57
C ASP A 47 -13.26 -26.91 12.85
N GLY A 48 -11.95 -27.13 12.99
CA GLY A 48 -11.20 -26.97 14.23
C GLY A 48 -10.66 -25.55 14.36
N SER A 49 -11.03 -24.86 15.43
CA SER A 49 -10.44 -23.56 15.73
C SER A 49 -9.02 -23.76 16.28
N LEU A 50 -8.02 -23.33 15.51
CA LEU A 50 -6.66 -23.12 16.03
C LEU A 50 -6.71 -21.99 17.04
N THR A 51 -6.41 -22.30 18.30
CA THR A 51 -6.27 -21.26 19.33
C THR A 51 -4.91 -20.58 19.20
N ILE A 52 -4.83 -19.30 19.54
CA ILE A 52 -3.56 -18.55 19.52
C ILE A 52 -2.49 -19.25 20.38
N SER A 53 -2.90 -19.93 21.46
CA SER A 53 -2.00 -20.73 22.29
C SER A 53 -1.31 -21.87 21.56
N ALA A 54 -1.94 -22.46 20.54
CA ALA A 54 -1.35 -23.53 19.73
C ALA A 54 -0.18 -23.02 18.86
N ILE A 55 -0.08 -21.70 18.64
CA ILE A 55 0.96 -21.08 17.81
C ILE A 55 2.22 -20.76 18.63
N PHE A 56 2.09 -20.50 19.94
CA PHE A 56 3.22 -20.14 20.78
C PHE A 56 4.22 -21.28 20.91
N ASN A 57 5.50 -20.91 21.01
CA ASN A 57 6.63 -21.83 21.13
C ASN A 57 6.81 -22.80 19.94
N ARG A 58 6.08 -22.59 18.83
CA ARG A 58 6.31 -23.29 17.57
C ARG A 58 7.22 -22.49 16.64
N GLN A 59 7.99 -23.21 15.83
CA GLN A 59 8.76 -22.62 14.75
C GLN A 59 7.81 -22.16 13.65
N LEU A 60 7.89 -20.88 13.31
CA LEU A 60 7.15 -20.26 12.22
C LEU A 60 8.08 -19.96 11.05
N ASP A 61 7.60 -20.23 9.86
CA ASP A 61 8.28 -19.92 8.61
C ASP A 61 7.45 -18.95 7.79
N LEU A 62 8.10 -18.13 6.97
CA LEU A 62 7.47 -17.33 5.93
C LEU A 62 7.41 -18.12 4.64
N PHE A 63 6.22 -18.17 4.06
CA PHE A 63 6.00 -18.68 2.71
C PHE A 63 6.14 -17.55 1.69
N ILE A 64 7.05 -17.73 0.73
CA ILE A 64 7.25 -16.82 -0.39
C ILE A 64 7.40 -17.65 -1.67
N PRO A 65 6.55 -17.47 -2.69
CA PRO A 65 6.78 -18.10 -3.98
C PRO A 65 8.11 -17.65 -4.59
N LYS A 66 8.94 -18.61 -5.01
CA LYS A 66 10.19 -18.34 -5.72
C LYS A 66 10.13 -18.88 -7.14
N ILE A 67 10.89 -18.29 -8.05
CA ILE A 67 10.98 -18.75 -9.44
C ILE A 67 12.19 -19.67 -9.57
N THR A 68 11.94 -20.94 -9.89
CA THR A 68 12.98 -21.91 -10.26
C THR A 68 12.76 -22.30 -11.72
N GLY A 69 13.70 -21.94 -12.60
CA GLY A 69 13.51 -22.08 -14.04
C GLY A 69 12.34 -21.22 -14.55
N ASN A 70 11.30 -21.87 -15.08
CA ASN A 70 10.09 -21.20 -15.61
C ASN A 70 8.83 -21.49 -14.76
N ARG A 71 8.99 -21.92 -13.49
CA ARG A 71 7.87 -22.26 -12.63
C ARG A 71 8.00 -21.61 -11.25
N TRP A 72 6.85 -21.33 -10.66
CA TRP A 72 6.74 -20.92 -9.28
C TRP A 72 6.84 -22.15 -8.38
N GLU A 73 7.69 -22.07 -7.38
CA GLU A 73 7.92 -23.09 -6.35
C GLU A 73 7.79 -22.47 -4.96
N GLU A 74 7.68 -23.33 -3.95
CA GLU A 74 7.61 -22.90 -2.56
C GLU A 74 8.98 -22.44 -2.06
N GLY A 75 9.08 -21.18 -1.66
CA GLY A 75 10.18 -20.67 -0.83
C GLY A 75 9.73 -20.64 0.62
N ILE A 76 10.51 -21.31 1.48
CA ILE A 76 10.25 -21.40 2.91
C ILE A 76 11.42 -20.79 3.64
N TYR A 77 11.15 -19.76 4.42
CA TYR A 77 12.16 -18.98 5.12
C TYR A 77 11.87 -18.98 6.61
N THR A 78 12.82 -19.47 7.42
CA THR A 78 12.69 -19.45 8.88
C THR A 78 12.40 -18.04 9.38
N PHE A 79 11.29 -17.87 10.09
CA PHE A 79 10.86 -16.58 10.66
C PHE A 79 11.10 -16.53 12.17
N GLY A 80 10.94 -17.66 12.85
CA GLY A 80 11.36 -17.83 14.24
C GLY A 80 10.21 -18.28 15.15
N VAL A 81 10.41 -18.14 16.47
CA VAL A 81 9.47 -18.64 17.47
C VAL A 81 8.90 -17.49 18.28
N ARG A 82 7.57 -17.34 18.30
CA ARG A 82 6.90 -16.40 19.21
C ARG A 82 6.67 -17.10 20.55
N LYS A 83 7.31 -16.62 21.60
CA LYS A 83 7.23 -17.22 22.95
C LYS A 83 6.13 -16.63 23.82
N ASP A 84 5.83 -15.35 23.61
CA ASP A 84 4.96 -14.56 24.46
C ASP A 84 3.94 -13.77 23.63
N ILE A 85 2.70 -13.72 24.12
CA ILE A 85 1.62 -12.92 23.53
C ILE A 85 1.90 -11.43 23.68
N GLU A 86 2.56 -11.02 24.76
CA GLU A 86 2.87 -9.61 25.05
C GLU A 86 4.06 -9.09 24.25
N ASP A 87 4.81 -9.97 23.57
CA ASP A 87 5.91 -9.59 22.70
C ASP A 87 5.41 -9.03 21.37
N LYS A 88 5.02 -7.75 21.41
CA LYS A 88 4.52 -6.97 20.26
C LYS A 88 5.58 -6.76 19.16
N PHE A 89 6.86 -6.98 19.47
CA PHE A 89 7.97 -6.68 18.59
C PHE A 89 8.63 -7.91 17.96
N TRP A 90 8.20 -9.12 18.32
CA TRP A 90 8.75 -10.37 17.81
C TRP A 90 8.82 -10.41 16.28
N GLY A 91 7.73 -10.07 15.59
CA GLY A 91 7.67 -10.12 14.12
C GLY A 91 8.64 -9.16 13.45
N TYR A 92 8.85 -7.97 14.03
CA TYR A 92 9.84 -7.02 13.50
C TYR A 92 11.26 -7.55 13.66
N ARG A 93 11.61 -8.09 14.83
CA ARG A 93 12.94 -8.68 15.06
C ARG A 93 13.18 -9.91 14.18
N ALA A 94 12.17 -10.75 14.01
CA ALA A 94 12.19 -11.90 13.10
C ALA A 94 12.48 -11.47 11.65
N MET A 95 11.79 -10.45 11.16
CA MET A 95 12.00 -9.92 9.82
C MET A 95 13.39 -9.29 9.64
N ILE A 96 13.84 -8.47 10.60
CA ILE A 96 15.18 -7.86 10.57
C ILE A 96 16.25 -8.95 10.55
N ALA A 97 16.17 -9.90 11.48
CA ALA A 97 17.10 -11.02 11.52
C ALA A 97 17.10 -11.79 10.20
N ARG A 98 15.93 -11.94 9.55
CA ARG A 98 15.86 -12.61 8.25
C ARG A 98 16.56 -11.83 7.15
N LEU A 99 16.33 -10.52 7.08
CA LEU A 99 16.97 -9.63 6.11
C LEU A 99 18.49 -9.56 6.29
N GLU A 100 18.99 -9.67 7.52
CA GLU A 100 20.42 -9.61 7.84
C GLU A 100 21.19 -10.90 7.53
N THR A 101 20.51 -12.04 7.52
CA THR A 101 21.15 -13.36 7.47
C THR A 101 21.21 -13.98 6.08
N ASP A 102 20.29 -13.61 5.19
CA ASP A 102 20.19 -14.21 3.86
C ASP A 102 19.64 -13.23 2.81
N GLY A 103 20.48 -12.81 1.87
CA GLY A 103 20.08 -11.95 0.76
C GLY A 103 19.14 -12.62 -0.25
N THR A 104 19.05 -13.95 -0.27
CA THR A 104 18.15 -14.67 -1.20
C THR A 104 16.69 -14.43 -0.87
N PHE A 105 16.34 -14.30 0.41
CA PHE A 105 15.00 -13.95 0.86
C PHE A 105 14.50 -12.66 0.21
N LEU A 106 15.31 -11.59 0.28
CA LEU A 106 14.93 -10.29 -0.27
C LEU A 106 14.82 -10.35 -1.79
N ASN A 107 15.70 -11.10 -2.44
CA ASN A 107 15.66 -11.29 -3.89
C ASN A 107 14.38 -12.02 -4.33
N ASP A 108 14.05 -13.14 -3.70
CA ASP A 108 12.83 -13.92 -4.00
C ASP A 108 11.57 -13.13 -3.67
N TYR A 109 11.55 -12.44 -2.52
CA TYR A 109 10.46 -11.54 -2.15
C TYR A 109 10.24 -10.46 -3.22
N TYR A 110 11.31 -9.77 -3.64
CA TYR A 110 11.21 -8.70 -4.62
C TYR A 110 10.76 -9.21 -5.99
N ARG A 111 11.28 -10.37 -6.43
CA ARG A 111 10.85 -11.02 -7.68
C ARG A 111 9.36 -11.37 -7.64
N PHE A 112 8.90 -11.93 -6.53
CA PHE A 112 7.50 -12.24 -6.34
C PHE A 112 6.63 -10.98 -6.29
N TRP A 113 7.05 -9.97 -5.54
CA TRP A 113 6.36 -8.68 -5.43
C TRP A 113 6.24 -7.99 -6.78
N SER A 114 7.31 -7.98 -7.58
CA SER A 114 7.33 -7.39 -8.92
C SER A 114 6.36 -8.13 -9.85
N ALA A 115 6.39 -9.47 -9.85
CA ALA A 115 5.46 -10.28 -10.63
C ALA A 115 4.00 -10.04 -10.21
N ALA A 116 3.73 -9.94 -8.91
CA ALA A 116 2.41 -9.63 -8.38
C ALA A 116 1.95 -8.23 -8.79
N LEU A 117 2.83 -7.22 -8.78
CA LEU A 117 2.50 -5.85 -9.18
C LEU A 117 2.08 -5.79 -10.66
N VAL A 118 2.80 -6.49 -11.54
CA VAL A 118 2.47 -6.59 -12.98
C VAL A 118 1.09 -7.23 -13.21
N LYS A 119 0.69 -8.18 -12.35
CA LYS A 119 -0.65 -8.79 -12.40
C LYS A 119 -1.71 -8.00 -11.66
N TYR A 120 -1.30 -7.11 -10.75
CA TYR A 120 -2.21 -6.17 -10.10
C TYR A 120 -2.74 -5.16 -11.12
N HIS A 121 -1.86 -4.67 -12.02
CA HIS A 121 -2.23 -3.71 -13.06
C HIS A 121 -1.56 -4.06 -14.41
N PRO A 122 -2.31 -4.59 -15.40
CA PRO A 122 -3.76 -4.80 -15.44
C PRO A 122 -4.20 -5.99 -14.57
N LYS A 123 -5.45 -6.00 -14.08
CA LYS A 123 -5.99 -7.04 -13.19
C LYS A 123 -6.00 -8.42 -13.90
N ILE A 124 -5.00 -9.26 -13.64
CA ILE A 124 -4.84 -10.60 -14.22
C ILE A 124 -4.95 -11.67 -13.13
N THR A 125 -5.87 -12.61 -13.30
CA THR A 125 -6.26 -13.64 -12.34
C THR A 125 -5.50 -14.96 -12.54
N GLU A 126 -4.18 -14.96 -12.26
CA GLU A 126 -3.31 -16.16 -12.32
C GLU A 126 -3.03 -16.75 -10.92
N SER A 127 -2.36 -17.91 -10.80
CA SER A 127 -2.12 -18.54 -9.48
C SER A 127 -1.33 -17.66 -8.48
N ILE A 128 -0.45 -16.78 -8.94
CA ILE A 128 0.28 -15.85 -8.06
C ILE A 128 -0.60 -14.75 -7.46
N TYR A 129 -1.76 -14.52 -8.06
CA TYR A 129 -2.71 -13.48 -7.70
C TYR A 129 -3.33 -13.69 -6.32
N TRP A 130 -3.39 -14.93 -5.84
CA TRP A 130 -4.04 -15.30 -4.57
C TRP A 130 -3.38 -14.72 -3.32
N LEU A 131 -2.10 -14.35 -3.39
CA LEU A 131 -1.35 -13.75 -2.28
C LEU A 131 -1.28 -12.23 -2.39
N THR A 132 -1.90 -11.67 -3.43
CA THR A 132 -1.92 -10.24 -3.73
C THR A 132 -3.20 -9.63 -3.19
N ASN A 133 -3.11 -8.54 -2.42
CA ASN A 133 -4.27 -7.80 -1.95
C ASN A 133 -5.00 -7.10 -3.11
N GLY A 134 -6.30 -6.87 -2.98
CA GLY A 134 -7.13 -6.31 -4.07
C GLY A 134 -7.27 -7.25 -5.27
N CYS A 135 -7.16 -8.56 -5.03
CA CYS A 135 -7.30 -9.62 -6.02
C CYS A 135 -8.77 -10.04 -6.25
N GLY A 136 -9.63 -9.98 -5.24
CA GLY A 136 -11.05 -10.26 -5.43
C GLY A 136 -11.30 -11.74 -5.67
N SER A 137 -12.19 -12.07 -6.59
CA SER A 137 -12.55 -13.46 -6.86
C SER A 137 -11.73 -14.11 -7.99
N PRO A 138 -11.46 -15.41 -7.91
CA PRO A 138 -10.87 -16.19 -9.01
C PRO A 138 -11.66 -16.09 -10.31
N THR A 139 -10.99 -16.35 -11.43
CA THR A 139 -11.61 -16.49 -12.75
C THR A 139 -11.14 -17.79 -13.43
N PRO A 140 -12.05 -18.68 -13.88
CA PRO A 140 -13.49 -18.63 -13.64
C PRO A 140 -13.79 -18.76 -12.16
N ARG A 141 -14.84 -18.08 -11.71
CA ARG A 141 -15.23 -18.08 -10.31
C ARG A 141 -15.86 -19.43 -9.94
N PRO A 142 -15.32 -20.19 -8.96
CA PRO A 142 -15.93 -21.44 -8.51
C PRO A 142 -17.33 -21.20 -7.97
N VAL A 143 -18.22 -22.19 -8.14
CA VAL A 143 -19.62 -22.13 -7.68
C VAL A 143 -19.69 -21.95 -6.16
N TRP A 144 -18.75 -22.55 -5.43
CA TRP A 144 -18.61 -22.44 -3.97
C TRP A 144 -17.96 -21.15 -3.49
N TRP A 145 -17.49 -20.27 -4.40
CA TRP A 145 -16.80 -19.04 -4.00
C TRP A 145 -17.77 -18.03 -3.36
N PRO A 146 -17.50 -17.55 -2.13
CA PRO A 146 -18.43 -16.69 -1.39
C PRO A 146 -18.87 -15.43 -2.16
N LYS A 147 -20.18 -15.15 -2.20
CA LYS A 147 -20.75 -14.03 -2.98
C LYS A 147 -20.77 -12.73 -2.18
N SER A 148 -20.31 -11.63 -2.81
CA SER A 148 -20.57 -10.29 -2.29
C SER A 148 -22.06 -10.02 -2.43
N LYS A 149 -22.79 -9.93 -1.31
CA LYS A 149 -24.18 -9.50 -1.27
C LYS A 149 -24.20 -7.97 -1.22
N GLY A 150 -24.28 -7.34 -2.39
CA GLY A 150 -24.43 -5.88 -2.48
C GLY A 150 -25.84 -5.47 -2.05
N GLY A 151 -25.94 -4.73 -0.94
CA GLY A 151 -27.13 -4.01 -0.50
C GLY A 151 -28.15 -4.85 0.28
N GLU A 152 -28.42 -4.42 1.52
CA GLU A 152 -29.51 -4.90 2.42
C GLU A 152 -29.35 -6.23 3.19
N GLY A 153 -28.12 -6.75 3.36
CA GLY A 153 -27.87 -7.88 4.25
C GLY A 153 -26.64 -7.66 5.15
N ASP A 154 -26.72 -8.10 6.41
CA ASP A 154 -25.62 -8.09 7.38
C ASP A 154 -24.49 -9.03 6.92
N GLY A 155 -23.51 -8.52 6.17
CA GLY A 155 -22.18 -9.13 6.04
C GLY A 155 -21.59 -9.27 4.63
N TYR A 156 -20.26 -9.18 4.54
CA TYR A 156 -19.47 -9.52 3.35
C TYR A 156 -18.91 -10.94 3.51
N GLU A 157 -19.31 -11.90 2.66
CA GLU A 157 -18.70 -13.25 2.68
C GLU A 157 -17.45 -13.35 1.77
N SER A 158 -17.14 -12.33 0.97
CA SER A 158 -15.93 -12.28 0.12
C SER A 158 -15.10 -11.03 0.37
N VAL A 159 -13.77 -11.16 0.30
CA VAL A 159 -12.82 -10.03 0.40
C VAL A 159 -13.17 -8.97 -0.65
N SER A 160 -13.58 -7.80 -0.19
CA SER A 160 -13.98 -6.68 -1.05
C SER A 160 -12.75 -6.07 -1.73
N ASP A 161 -12.74 -6.11 -3.06
CA ASP A 161 -11.71 -5.52 -3.92
C ASP A 161 -11.47 -4.03 -3.66
N SER A 162 -12.56 -3.30 -3.41
CA SER A 162 -12.53 -1.86 -3.22
C SER A 162 -12.07 -1.42 -1.82
N LYS A 163 -12.01 -2.35 -0.85
CA LYS A 163 -11.54 -2.06 0.52
C LYS A 163 -10.11 -2.54 0.78
N THR A 164 -9.61 -3.43 -0.08
CA THR A 164 -8.28 -4.05 0.02
C THR A 164 -7.35 -3.63 -1.11
N SER A 165 -7.70 -2.57 -1.84
CA SER A 165 -6.82 -2.00 -2.87
C SER A 165 -5.49 -1.55 -2.26
N VAL A 166 -4.42 -1.69 -3.05
CA VAL A 166 -3.04 -1.60 -2.55
C VAL A 166 -2.49 -0.18 -2.68
N GLY A 167 -1.52 0.19 -1.85
CA GLY A 167 -0.98 1.55 -1.84
C GLY A 167 -2.05 2.62 -1.69
N MET A 168 -2.02 3.61 -2.57
CA MET A 168 -3.04 4.66 -2.64
C MET A 168 -4.21 4.32 -3.55
N ASP A 169 -4.27 3.13 -4.15
CA ASP A 169 -5.22 2.80 -5.22
C ASP A 169 -6.67 2.68 -4.74
N ARG A 170 -6.91 2.76 -3.43
CA ARG A 170 -8.25 2.75 -2.85
C ARG A 170 -8.95 4.10 -3.04
N THR A 171 -10.13 4.12 -3.64
CA THR A 171 -10.75 5.38 -4.09
C THR A 171 -11.13 6.35 -2.97
N ASP A 172 -11.54 5.88 -1.78
CA ASP A 172 -11.79 6.77 -0.65
C ASP A 172 -10.50 7.34 -0.06
N ASP A 173 -9.40 6.60 -0.12
CA ASP A 173 -8.06 7.06 0.29
C ASP A 173 -7.52 8.14 -0.64
N ILE A 174 -7.71 8.00 -1.96
CA ILE A 174 -7.38 9.06 -2.94
C ILE A 174 -8.18 10.32 -2.63
N LYS A 175 -9.50 10.22 -2.47
CA LYS A 175 -10.39 11.36 -2.19
C LYS A 175 -10.01 12.08 -0.90
N LYS A 176 -9.78 11.33 0.18
CA LYS A 176 -9.34 11.88 1.48
C LYS A 176 -7.96 12.54 1.36
N GLY A 177 -7.03 11.91 0.63
CA GLY A 177 -5.70 12.45 0.36
C GLY A 177 -5.76 13.79 -0.37
N ILE A 178 -6.55 13.89 -1.44
CA ILE A 178 -6.76 15.14 -2.20
C ILE A 178 -7.25 16.25 -1.27
N TYR A 179 -8.29 15.99 -0.47
CA TYR A 179 -8.84 16.97 0.47
C TYR A 179 -7.80 17.42 1.50
N GLN A 180 -7.07 16.48 2.10
CA GLN A 180 -6.09 16.77 3.14
C GLN A 180 -4.93 17.62 2.60
N VAL A 181 -4.45 17.32 1.39
CA VAL A 181 -3.42 18.10 0.70
C VAL A 181 -3.92 19.52 0.40
N LEU A 182 -5.14 19.66 -0.12
CA LEU A 182 -5.73 20.96 -0.39
C LEU A 182 -5.87 21.78 0.90
N LYS A 183 -6.37 21.17 1.98
CA LYS A 183 -6.51 21.83 3.28
C LYS A 183 -5.16 22.34 3.80
N LEU A 184 -4.16 21.47 3.87
CA LEU A 184 -2.81 21.84 4.33
C LEU A 184 -2.19 22.91 3.43
N GLY A 185 -2.36 22.79 2.12
CA GLY A 185 -1.89 23.78 1.15
C GLY A 185 -2.55 25.14 1.37
N SER A 186 -3.86 25.15 1.63
CA SER A 186 -4.66 26.37 1.87
C SER A 186 -4.26 27.12 3.14
N GLU A 187 -3.84 26.39 4.19
CA GLU A 187 -3.43 26.94 5.47
C GLU A 187 -1.95 27.36 5.47
N GLY A 188 -1.08 26.60 4.78
CA GLY A 188 0.38 26.79 4.87
C GLY A 188 1.01 27.60 3.74
N LYS A 189 0.63 27.37 2.47
CA LYS A 189 1.30 28.02 1.32
C LYS A 189 1.16 29.54 1.25
N PRO A 190 0.03 30.16 1.67
CA PRO A 190 -0.11 31.61 1.65
C PRO A 190 0.69 32.32 2.74
N VAL A 191 1.17 31.59 3.76
CA VAL A 191 1.88 32.19 4.90
C VAL A 191 3.27 32.62 4.47
N SER A 192 3.55 33.93 4.54
CA SER A 192 4.90 34.45 4.30
C SER A 192 5.87 33.89 5.34
N SER A 193 6.84 33.12 4.88
CA SER A 193 7.82 32.43 5.72
C SER A 193 9.15 32.30 4.98
N LYS A 194 10.23 32.13 5.73
CA LYS A 194 11.53 31.72 5.16
C LYS A 194 11.50 30.27 4.64
N TRP A 195 10.50 29.49 5.04
CA TRP A 195 10.33 28.09 4.66
C TRP A 195 9.47 27.96 3.41
N SER A 196 9.92 27.16 2.45
CA SER A 196 9.13 26.77 1.29
C SER A 196 8.19 25.62 1.65
N PHE A 197 6.91 25.94 1.82
CA PHE A 197 5.88 24.98 2.22
C PHE A 197 5.40 24.12 1.04
N LYS A 198 5.56 22.80 1.16
CA LYS A 198 5.15 21.80 0.18
C LYS A 198 4.10 20.86 0.75
N VAL A 199 3.22 20.38 -0.11
CA VAL A 199 2.19 19.39 0.22
C VAL A 199 2.16 18.25 -0.79
N GLY A 200 1.92 17.04 -0.30
CA GLY A 200 1.86 15.87 -1.15
C GLY A 200 1.17 14.66 -0.55
N ILE A 201 1.00 13.64 -1.38
CA ILE A 201 0.57 12.30 -0.95
C ILE A 201 1.79 11.39 -1.03
N VAL A 202 2.02 10.57 0.00
CA VAL A 202 3.07 9.56 0.03
C VAL A 202 2.44 8.17 0.08
N SER A 203 2.93 7.26 -0.75
CA SER A 203 2.46 5.87 -0.80
C SER A 203 3.58 4.90 -1.10
N ASN A 204 3.40 3.63 -0.75
CA ASN A 204 4.28 2.56 -1.22
C ASN A 204 4.00 2.20 -2.69
N ILE A 205 2.76 2.36 -3.19
CA ILE A 205 2.39 2.03 -4.58
C ILE A 205 1.47 3.14 -5.11
N HIS A 206 1.75 3.64 -6.31
CA HIS A 206 0.90 4.62 -6.98
C HIS A 206 -0.53 4.10 -7.18
N ALA A 207 -1.46 4.96 -7.60
CA ALA A 207 -2.84 4.57 -7.88
C ALA A 207 -2.95 3.72 -9.16
N ALA A 208 -2.35 2.53 -9.18
CA ALA A 208 -2.10 1.78 -10.39
C ALA A 208 -3.35 1.54 -11.24
N ARG A 209 -4.51 1.27 -10.64
CA ARG A 209 -5.76 1.05 -11.40
C ARG A 209 -6.58 2.33 -11.57
N HIS A 210 -6.50 3.24 -10.61
CA HIS A 210 -7.41 4.38 -10.49
C HIS A 210 -6.77 5.74 -10.81
N PHE A 211 -5.50 5.78 -11.21
CA PHE A 211 -4.79 7.02 -11.51
C PHE A 211 -5.48 7.82 -12.62
N GLU A 212 -5.82 7.15 -13.72
CA GLU A 212 -6.46 7.77 -14.88
C GLU A 212 -7.82 8.39 -14.52
N GLU A 213 -8.61 7.71 -13.67
CA GLU A 213 -9.95 8.16 -13.28
C GLU A 213 -9.91 9.27 -12.22
N TYR A 214 -9.02 9.17 -11.23
CA TYR A 214 -9.07 10.05 -10.04
C TYR A 214 -7.96 11.09 -9.96
N LEU A 215 -6.77 10.83 -10.51
CA LEU A 215 -5.61 11.69 -10.29
C LEU A 215 -5.13 12.38 -11.57
N LYS A 216 -5.31 11.81 -12.76
CA LYS A 216 -4.77 12.38 -14.00
C LYS A 216 -5.22 13.81 -14.29
N SER A 217 -6.49 14.09 -14.08
CA SER A 217 -7.07 15.43 -14.27
C SER A 217 -6.70 16.41 -13.15
N LEU A 218 -6.40 15.91 -11.95
CA LEU A 218 -6.14 16.73 -10.76
C LEU A 218 -4.64 16.97 -10.51
N LYS A 219 -3.76 16.09 -10.98
CA LYS A 219 -2.32 16.15 -10.68
C LYS A 219 -1.68 17.47 -11.07
N ASN A 220 -2.21 18.11 -12.12
CA ASN A 220 -1.73 19.37 -12.66
C ASN A 220 -2.60 20.58 -12.29
N LEU A 221 -3.56 20.41 -11.36
CA LEU A 221 -4.43 21.48 -10.92
C LEU A 221 -3.60 22.54 -10.18
N ILE A 222 -3.84 23.80 -10.53
CA ILE A 222 -3.29 24.97 -9.85
C ILE A 222 -4.48 25.73 -9.24
N TRP A 223 -4.30 26.22 -8.03
CA TRP A 223 -5.30 26.96 -7.29
C TRP A 223 -4.68 28.18 -6.60
N THR A 224 -5.53 29.11 -6.17
CA THR A 224 -5.15 30.24 -5.35
C THR A 224 -6.33 30.72 -4.51
N HIS A 225 -6.09 31.67 -3.60
CA HIS A 225 -7.12 32.32 -2.79
C HIS A 225 -7.55 33.63 -3.45
N ASP A 226 -8.82 33.73 -3.80
CA ASP A 226 -9.43 35.01 -4.16
C ASP A 226 -10.01 35.68 -2.93
N GLU A 227 -9.27 36.65 -2.38
CA GLU A 227 -9.73 37.46 -1.24
C GLU A 227 -10.98 38.31 -1.58
N THR A 228 -11.24 38.58 -2.86
CA THR A 228 -12.36 39.42 -3.30
C THR A 228 -13.65 38.62 -3.53
N GLY A 229 -13.54 37.31 -3.77
CA GLY A 229 -14.65 36.44 -4.14
C GLY A 229 -15.34 36.81 -5.47
N HIS A 230 -14.67 37.56 -6.35
CA HIS A 230 -15.23 38.11 -7.59
C HIS A 230 -14.45 37.74 -8.85
N VAL A 231 -13.31 37.05 -8.71
CA VAL A 231 -12.48 36.59 -9.83
C VAL A 231 -13.22 35.51 -10.61
N LYS A 232 -13.27 35.63 -11.94
CA LYS A 232 -13.90 34.64 -12.83
C LYS A 232 -12.91 33.90 -13.71
N LYS A 233 -11.76 34.51 -13.99
CA LYS A 233 -10.68 33.92 -14.78
C LYS A 233 -9.33 34.38 -14.25
N ALA A 234 -8.28 33.62 -14.56
CA ALA A 234 -6.92 33.91 -14.09
C ALA A 234 -6.43 35.33 -14.47
N GLY A 235 -6.86 35.85 -15.62
CA GLY A 235 -6.49 37.20 -16.06
C GLY A 235 -7.13 38.35 -15.25
N ASP A 236 -8.07 38.06 -14.34
CA ASP A 236 -8.63 39.06 -13.42
C ASP A 236 -7.74 39.23 -12.16
N LEU A 237 -6.79 38.31 -11.93
CA LEU A 237 -5.83 38.38 -10.84
C LEU A 237 -4.70 39.36 -11.18
N LYS A 238 -4.05 39.90 -10.14
CA LYS A 238 -2.83 40.68 -10.32
C LYS A 238 -1.73 39.81 -10.93
N PRO A 239 -0.82 40.36 -11.77
CA PRO A 239 0.24 39.58 -12.42
C PRO A 239 1.16 38.81 -11.45
N ASP A 240 1.32 39.32 -10.24
CA ASP A 240 2.16 38.77 -9.16
C ASP A 240 1.36 37.97 -8.12
N HIS A 241 0.07 37.75 -8.36
CA HIS A 241 -0.78 37.00 -7.45
C HIS A 241 -0.25 35.56 -7.30
N PRO A 242 -0.05 35.07 -6.08
CA PRO A 242 0.55 33.76 -5.87
C PRO A 242 -0.37 32.67 -6.41
N MET A 243 0.24 31.64 -7.00
CA MET A 243 -0.46 30.48 -7.56
C MET A 243 0.18 29.21 -7.01
N PHE A 244 -0.63 28.25 -6.63
CA PHE A 244 -0.17 27.08 -5.89
C PHE A 244 -0.54 25.80 -6.63
N ASN A 245 0.39 24.85 -6.71
CA ASN A 245 0.05 23.50 -7.12
C ASN A 245 -0.91 22.88 -6.10
N LEU A 246 -1.88 22.08 -6.58
CA LEU A 246 -2.67 21.20 -5.72
C LEU A 246 -1.74 20.19 -5.03
N PHE A 247 -0.96 19.46 -5.82
CA PHE A 247 0.11 18.57 -5.34
C PHE A 247 1.46 19.15 -5.72
N ASP A 248 2.36 19.33 -4.76
CA ASP A 248 3.77 19.53 -5.07
C ASP A 248 4.43 18.18 -5.43
N GLY A 249 3.95 17.10 -4.81
CA GLY A 249 4.33 15.73 -5.15
C GLY A 249 3.24 14.71 -4.84
N ILE A 250 3.03 13.77 -5.77
CA ILE A 250 2.42 12.48 -5.52
C ILE A 250 3.58 11.49 -5.53
N ILE A 251 4.00 11.06 -4.34
CA ILE A 251 5.24 10.34 -4.12
C ILE A 251 4.89 8.87 -3.90
N ALA A 252 5.38 7.99 -4.78
CA ALA A 252 5.32 6.56 -4.53
C ALA A 252 6.57 5.84 -5.05
N LEU A 253 6.86 4.68 -4.47
CA LEU A 253 8.02 3.86 -4.85
C LEU A 253 7.93 3.32 -6.28
N THR A 254 6.70 3.12 -6.79
CA THR A 254 6.48 2.54 -8.12
C THR A 254 6.34 3.57 -9.23
N GLU A 255 5.76 4.73 -8.93
CA GLU A 255 5.65 5.85 -9.87
C GLU A 255 5.39 7.15 -9.10
N GLY A 256 6.19 8.18 -9.36
CA GLY A 256 6.05 9.50 -8.76
C GLY A 256 5.58 10.56 -9.76
N HIS A 257 4.86 11.56 -9.28
CA HIS A 257 4.55 12.78 -10.05
C HIS A 257 4.92 14.01 -9.24
N PHE A 258 5.85 14.79 -9.78
CA PHE A 258 6.41 15.94 -9.10
C PHE A 258 6.09 17.22 -9.88
N ARG A 259 5.63 18.24 -9.15
CA ARG A 259 5.44 19.62 -9.63
C ARG A 259 6.32 20.61 -8.88
N ASP A 260 7.23 20.09 -8.08
CA ASP A 260 8.23 20.81 -7.32
C ASP A 260 9.60 20.14 -7.51
N GLU A 261 10.61 20.95 -7.81
CA GLU A 261 11.96 20.46 -8.16
C GLU A 261 12.69 19.87 -6.96
N TRP A 262 12.51 20.42 -5.76
CA TRP A 262 13.13 19.87 -4.55
C TRP A 262 12.57 18.48 -4.25
N LEU A 263 11.24 18.31 -4.32
CA LEU A 263 10.63 16.99 -4.16
C LEU A 263 11.11 16.00 -5.22
N LYS A 264 11.23 16.43 -6.48
CA LYS A 264 11.74 15.58 -7.55
C LYS A 264 13.18 15.14 -7.26
N GLN A 265 14.05 16.05 -6.84
CA GLN A 265 15.46 15.75 -6.52
C GLN A 265 15.60 14.78 -5.34
N VAL A 266 14.75 14.89 -4.32
CA VAL A 266 14.86 14.08 -3.10
C VAL A 266 14.19 12.71 -3.24
N PHE A 267 13.10 12.62 -4.01
CA PHE A 267 12.22 11.44 -4.02
C PHE A 267 12.01 10.79 -5.38
N SER A 268 12.57 11.32 -6.48
CA SER A 268 12.59 10.57 -7.74
C SER A 268 13.60 9.43 -7.61
N PHE A 269 13.13 8.22 -7.90
CA PHE A 269 13.95 7.01 -7.95
C PHE A 269 14.40 6.70 -9.39
N ASP A 270 14.21 7.62 -10.34
CA ASP A 270 14.52 7.44 -11.77
C ASP A 270 16.03 7.52 -12.07
N GLU A 271 16.86 7.91 -11.09
CA GLU A 271 18.31 8.09 -11.22
C GLU A 271 19.15 7.04 -10.45
N ILE A 272 18.55 5.92 -10.01
CA ILE A 272 19.26 4.80 -9.34
C ILE A 272 19.48 3.64 -10.30
#